data_AF-A0A6B3F895-F1
#
_entry.id   AF-A0A6B3F895-F1
#
_cell.length_a   1.000
_cell.length_b   1.000
_cell.length_c   1.000
_cell.angle_alpha   90.00
_cell.angle_beta   90.00
_cell.angle_gamma   90.00
#
_symmetry.space_group_name_H-M   'P 1'
#
loop_
_entity.id
_entity.type
_entity.pdbx_description
1 polymer ?
#
loop_
_entity_poly.entity_id
_entity_poly.type
_entity_poly.pdbx_seq_one_letter_code
_entity_poly.pdbx_strand_id
1 'polypeptide(L)'
;GCPARFPVQYVIRPQSAEHPDYRGYAGQVASGALRVGQRVAVLPSGRTSTIAGIDALGQEVDIAWAPQSVTIRLADDLDVSRGDLIAPADELPAVTRDVTATVCHVADTPLTVGHRVLLKHT
;
A
#
# COMPACT_ATOMS: atom_id res chain seq x y z
N GLY A 1 -13.45 -11.93 7.37
CA GLY A 1 -11.98 -12.12 7.50
C GLY A 1 -11.36 -10.80 7.92
N CYS A 2 -10.04 -10.74 8.16
CA CYS A 2 -9.37 -9.45 8.38
C CYS A 2 -9.38 -8.63 7.07
N PRO A 3 -9.72 -7.32 7.10
CA PRO A 3 -9.69 -6.46 5.92
C PRO A 3 -8.32 -6.46 5.23
N ALA A 4 -8.31 -6.36 3.90
CA ALA A 4 -7.05 -6.37 3.17
C ALA A 4 -6.27 -5.04 3.33
N ARG A 5 -4.95 -5.14 3.49
CA ARG A 5 -4.04 -4.00 3.61
C ARG A 5 -2.80 -4.27 2.76
N PHE A 6 -2.56 -3.42 1.76
CA PHE A 6 -1.42 -3.53 0.88
C PHE A 6 -0.61 -2.23 0.87
N PRO A 7 0.41 -2.11 1.73
CA PRO A 7 1.33 -0.99 1.69
C PRO A 7 2.17 -1.05 0.41
N VAL A 8 2.16 0.02 -0.36
CA VAL A 8 2.96 0.15 -1.57
C VAL A 8 4.41 0.40 -1.16
N GLN A 9 5.28 -0.56 -1.45
CA GLN A 9 6.70 -0.51 -1.11
C GLN A 9 7.57 -0.03 -2.27
N TYR A 10 7.11 -0.23 -3.52
CA TYR A 10 7.82 0.16 -4.72
C TYR A 10 6.85 0.41 -5.88
N VAL A 11 7.13 1.42 -6.70
CA VAL A 11 6.38 1.73 -7.92
C VAL A 11 7.22 1.35 -9.12
N ILE A 12 6.73 0.38 -9.90
CA ILE A 12 7.36 -0.12 -11.11
C ILE A 12 6.83 0.69 -12.29
N ARG A 13 7.73 1.46 -12.90
CA ARG A 13 7.46 2.23 -14.13
C ARG A 13 8.62 2.04 -15.11
N PRO A 14 8.57 1.03 -15.98
CA PRO A 14 9.60 0.81 -16.99
C PRO A 14 9.67 2.03 -17.91
N GLN A 15 10.88 2.56 -18.14
CA GLN A 15 11.10 3.59 -19.16
C GLN A 15 11.45 2.95 -20.52
N SER A 16 10.82 1.83 -20.86
CA SER A 16 11.06 1.14 -22.13
C SER A 16 9.98 1.51 -23.16
N ALA A 17 10.38 1.59 -24.43
CA ALA A 17 9.46 1.84 -25.55
C ALA A 17 8.38 0.75 -25.70
N GLU A 18 8.63 -0.45 -25.17
CA GLU A 18 7.71 -1.59 -25.22
C GLU A 18 6.57 -1.48 -24.20
N HIS A 19 6.75 -0.69 -23.12
CA HIS A 19 5.78 -0.55 -22.03
C HIS A 19 5.67 0.90 -21.51
N PRO A 20 5.33 1.88 -22.36
CA PRO A 20 5.35 3.29 -21.99
C PRO A 20 4.40 3.64 -20.82
N ASP A 21 3.30 2.89 -20.70
CA ASP A 21 2.22 3.17 -19.73
C ASP A 21 2.11 2.13 -18.61
N TYR A 22 3.07 1.19 -18.50
CA TYR A 22 3.00 0.19 -17.43
C TYR A 22 3.20 0.82 -16.06
N ARG A 23 2.24 0.57 -15.15
CA ARG A 23 2.30 0.94 -13.74
C ARG A 23 1.97 -0.26 -12.86
N GLY A 24 2.98 -0.77 -12.18
CA GLY A 24 2.84 -1.82 -11.17
C GLY A 24 3.18 -1.29 -9.78
N TYR A 25 2.40 -1.67 -8.79
CA TYR A 25 2.59 -1.29 -7.39
C TYR A 25 3.00 -2.53 -6.61
N ALA A 26 4.28 -2.64 -6.28
CA ALA A 26 4.83 -3.80 -5.59
C ALA A 26 4.86 -3.60 -4.08
N GLY A 27 4.57 -4.68 -3.36
CA GLY A 27 4.52 -4.71 -1.90
C GLY A 27 4.18 -6.10 -1.39
N GLN A 28 4.05 -6.21 -0.07
CA GLN A 28 3.61 -7.42 0.60
C GLN A 28 2.20 -7.21 1.14
N VAL A 29 1.29 -8.16 0.89
CA VAL A 29 -0.05 -8.13 1.48
C VAL A 29 0.10 -8.26 2.99
N ALA A 30 -0.18 -7.20 3.74
CA ALA A 30 0.02 -7.17 5.19
C ALA A 30 -1.11 -7.90 5.95
N SER A 31 -2.33 -7.85 5.41
CA SER A 31 -3.49 -8.56 5.94
C SER A 31 -4.51 -8.84 4.84
N GLY A 32 -5.43 -9.77 5.11
CA GLY A 32 -6.56 -10.08 4.25
C GLY A 32 -6.15 -10.67 2.89
N ALA A 33 -7.04 -10.51 1.90
CA ALA A 33 -6.82 -10.95 0.53
C ALA A 33 -7.36 -9.92 -0.46
N LEU A 34 -6.66 -9.79 -1.59
CA LEU A 34 -7.02 -8.93 -2.72
C LEU A 34 -7.30 -9.80 -3.95
N ARG A 35 -8.29 -9.40 -4.75
CA ARG A 35 -8.69 -10.11 -5.97
C ARG A 35 -8.69 -9.19 -7.17
N VAL A 36 -8.40 -9.74 -8.35
CA VAL A 36 -8.66 -9.05 -9.62
C VAL A 36 -10.15 -8.69 -9.72
N GLY A 37 -10.45 -7.50 -10.23
CA GLY A 37 -11.81 -6.95 -10.29
C GLY A 37 -12.30 -6.32 -8.99
N GLN A 38 -11.54 -6.38 -7.89
CA GLN A 38 -11.93 -5.77 -6.62
C GLN A 38 -11.80 -4.25 -6.65
N ARG A 39 -12.82 -3.55 -6.14
CA ARG A 39 -12.79 -2.10 -5.94
C ARG A 39 -11.96 -1.75 -4.70
N VAL A 40 -10.96 -0.90 -4.88
CA VAL A 40 -10.00 -0.49 -3.86
C VAL A 40 -9.89 1.03 -3.80
N ALA A 41 -9.43 1.56 -2.67
CA ALA A 41 -8.99 2.94 -2.54
C ALA A 41 -7.50 3.03 -2.24
N VAL A 42 -6.88 4.12 -2.69
CA VAL A 42 -5.49 4.48 -2.40
C VAL A 42 -5.48 5.57 -1.33
N LEU A 43 -4.99 5.23 -0.14
CA LEU A 43 -4.84 6.15 0.97
C LEU A 43 -3.43 6.75 0.99
N PRO A 44 -3.28 8.03 1.38
CA PRO A 44 -4.29 8.86 2.04
C PRO A 44 -5.24 9.62 1.10
N SER A 45 -5.04 9.55 -0.23
CA SER A 45 -5.83 10.34 -1.20
C SER A 45 -7.33 10.03 -1.21
N GLY A 46 -7.72 8.80 -0.87
CA GLY A 46 -9.09 8.31 -0.95
C GLY A 46 -9.57 8.01 -2.38
N ARG A 47 -8.74 8.22 -3.42
CA ARG A 47 -9.10 7.90 -4.81
C ARG A 47 -9.33 6.40 -4.95
N THR A 48 -10.42 6.04 -5.63
CA THR A 48 -10.79 4.64 -5.85
C THR A 48 -10.42 4.18 -7.26
N SER A 49 -10.09 2.90 -7.39
CA SER A 49 -9.94 2.20 -8.66
C SER A 49 -10.35 0.74 -8.51
N THR A 50 -10.11 -0.07 -9.54
CA THR A 50 -10.31 -1.51 -9.55
C THR A 50 -8.96 -2.20 -9.79
N ILE A 51 -8.70 -3.31 -9.11
CA ILE A 51 -7.52 -4.15 -9.39
C ILE A 51 -7.67 -4.76 -10.78
N ALA A 52 -6.83 -4.34 -11.72
CA ALA A 52 -6.81 -4.87 -13.09
C ALA A 52 -6.00 -6.15 -13.20
N GLY A 53 -5.00 -6.35 -12.34
CA GLY A 53 -4.16 -7.54 -12.35
C GLY A 53 -3.33 -7.66 -11.08
N ILE A 54 -2.95 -8.89 -10.75
CA ILE A 54 -2.05 -9.22 -9.65
C ILE A 54 -1.00 -10.17 -10.18
N ASP A 55 0.28 -9.82 -9.99
CA ASP A 55 1.40 -10.65 -10.39
C ASP A 55 2.13 -11.15 -9.14
N ALA A 56 2.20 -12.47 -8.95
CA ALA A 56 2.96 -13.14 -7.89
C ALA A 56 4.15 -13.85 -8.52
N LEU A 57 5.38 -13.51 -8.08
CA LEU A 57 6.62 -14.07 -8.66
C LEU A 57 6.69 -13.95 -10.20
N GLY A 58 6.11 -12.87 -10.75
CA GLY A 58 6.07 -12.62 -12.19
C GLY A 58 5.02 -13.43 -12.96
N GLN A 59 4.10 -14.11 -12.28
CA GLN A 59 2.98 -14.84 -12.90
C GLN A 59 1.65 -14.22 -12.48
N GLU A 60 0.71 -14.12 -13.42
CA GLU A 60 -0.63 -13.60 -13.13
C GLU A 60 -1.40 -14.54 -12.20
N VAL A 61 -2.10 -13.97 -11.22
CA VAL A 61 -2.97 -14.67 -10.29
C VAL A 61 -4.27 -13.91 -10.07
N ASP A 62 -5.37 -14.62 -9.85
CA ASP A 62 -6.68 -14.00 -9.59
C ASP A 62 -6.81 -13.43 -8.16
N ILE A 63 -6.02 -13.96 -7.24
CA ILE A 63 -6.08 -13.65 -5.81
C ILE A 63 -4.70 -13.70 -5.17
N ALA A 64 -4.43 -12.74 -4.28
CA ALA A 64 -3.29 -12.74 -3.39
C ALA A 64 -3.74 -12.52 -1.95
N TRP A 65 -3.05 -13.12 -1.00
CA TRP A 65 -3.37 -13.05 0.42
C TRP A 65 -2.13 -12.83 1.27
N ALA A 66 -2.32 -12.32 2.48
CA ALA A 66 -1.21 -12.13 3.40
C ALA A 66 -0.53 -13.46 3.75
N PRO A 67 0.81 -13.53 3.78
CA PRO A 67 1.78 -12.45 3.63
C PRO A 67 2.52 -12.46 2.27
N GLN A 68 1.83 -12.67 1.14
CA GLN A 68 2.47 -12.78 -0.18
C GLN A 68 3.01 -11.43 -0.68
N SER A 69 4.18 -11.46 -1.33
CA SER A 69 4.73 -10.34 -2.09
C SER A 69 4.22 -10.38 -3.52
N VAL A 70 3.57 -9.30 -3.95
CA VAL A 70 2.91 -9.21 -5.25
C VAL A 70 3.08 -7.83 -5.87
N THR A 71 2.85 -7.74 -7.17
CA THR A 71 2.65 -6.49 -7.89
C THR A 71 1.18 -6.34 -8.22
N ILE A 72 0.59 -5.20 -7.87
CA ILE A 72 -0.79 -4.85 -8.21
C ILE A 72 -0.79 -3.88 -9.38
N ARG A 73 -1.65 -4.12 -10.37
CA ARG A 73 -1.98 -3.17 -11.44
C ARG A 73 -3.39 -2.65 -11.21
N LEU A 74 -3.58 -1.34 -11.34
CA LEU A 74 -4.90 -0.69 -11.21
C LEU A 74 -5.45 -0.35 -12.60
N ALA A 75 -6.77 -0.32 -12.73
CA ALA A 75 -7.46 -0.01 -13.98
C ALA A 75 -7.35 1.48 -14.34
N ASP A 76 -7.25 2.37 -13.34
CA ASP A 76 -7.18 3.81 -13.53
C ASP A 76 -5.76 4.32 -13.27
N ASP A 77 -5.38 5.40 -13.96
CA ASP A 77 -4.13 6.09 -13.71
C ASP A 77 -4.24 6.97 -12.45
N LEU A 78 -3.88 6.37 -11.32
CA LEU A 78 -3.83 7.04 -10.01
C LEU A 78 -2.41 7.48 -9.70
N ASP A 79 -2.27 8.62 -9.04
CA ASP A 79 -0.98 9.05 -8.51
C ASP A 79 -0.69 8.29 -7.21
N VAL A 80 -0.08 7.11 -7.34
CA VAL A 80 0.27 6.21 -6.23
C VAL A 80 1.77 6.25 -6.00
N SER A 81 2.17 6.41 -4.74
CA SER A 81 3.55 6.53 -4.30
C SER A 81 3.92 5.50 -3.25
N ARG A 82 5.23 5.37 -2.99
CA ARG A 82 5.74 4.58 -1.87
C ARG A 82 5.18 5.10 -0.54
N GLY A 83 4.67 4.20 0.28
CA GLY A 83 4.03 4.52 1.56
C GLY A 83 2.51 4.70 1.47
N ASP A 84 1.95 4.77 0.27
CA ASP A 84 0.49 4.72 0.10
C ASP A 84 -0.03 3.33 0.47
N LEU A 85 -1.30 3.28 0.86
CA LEU A 85 -1.99 2.05 1.23
C LEU A 85 -3.13 1.78 0.24
N ILE A 86 -3.08 0.62 -0.42
CA ILE A 86 -4.21 0.09 -1.18
C ILE A 86 -5.05 -0.79 -0.24
N ALA A 87 -6.35 -0.50 -0.15
CA ALA A 87 -7.29 -1.24 0.70
C ALA A 87 -8.67 -1.36 0.03
N PRO A 88 -9.51 -2.35 0.40
CA PRO A 88 -10.89 -2.44 -0.07
C PRO A 88 -11.64 -1.14 0.18
N ALA A 89 -12.34 -0.63 -0.84
CA ALA A 89 -12.98 0.69 -0.79
C ALA A 89 -14.13 0.78 0.25
N ASP A 90 -14.67 -0.36 0.65
CA ASP A 90 -15.74 -0.55 1.63
C ASP A 90 -15.23 -0.79 3.07
N GLU A 91 -13.94 -1.09 3.25
CA GLU A 91 -13.33 -1.43 4.55
C GLU A 91 -12.05 -0.63 4.82
N LEU A 92 -12.13 0.69 4.65
CA LEU A 92 -10.99 1.60 4.83
C LEU A 92 -10.60 1.80 6.30
N PRO A 93 -9.30 1.85 6.62
CA PRO A 93 -8.85 2.33 7.92
C PRO A 93 -9.09 3.84 8.07
N ALA A 94 -9.16 4.32 9.31
CA ALA A 94 -9.21 5.75 9.58
C ALA A 94 -7.89 6.44 9.16
N VAL A 95 -8.01 7.52 8.39
CA VAL A 95 -6.87 8.38 8.04
C VAL A 95 -6.77 9.49 9.07
N THR A 96 -5.62 9.61 9.74
CA THR A 96 -5.38 10.60 10.79
C THR A 96 -3.96 11.13 10.74
N ARG A 97 -3.75 12.34 11.25
CA ARG A 97 -2.44 12.91 11.54
C ARG A 97 -2.08 12.85 13.03
N ASP A 98 -3.05 12.52 13.86
CA ASP A 98 -2.92 12.40 15.30
C ASP A 98 -3.03 10.93 15.69
N VAL A 99 -1.99 10.42 16.36
CA VAL A 99 -1.92 9.04 16.84
C VAL A 99 -1.56 9.04 18.31
N THR A 100 -2.18 8.12 19.06
CA THR A 100 -1.77 7.80 20.43
C THR A 100 -1.14 6.42 20.42
N ALA A 101 0.08 6.31 20.94
CA ALA A 101 0.84 5.07 20.94
C ALA A 101 1.66 4.93 22.22
N THR A 102 1.90 3.68 22.63
CA THR A 102 2.92 3.36 23.64
C THR A 102 4.29 3.43 22.98
N VAL A 103 5.18 4.25 23.53
CA VAL A 103 6.54 4.45 22.99
C VAL A 103 7.58 3.85 23.93
N CYS A 104 8.44 2.99 23.40
CA CYS A 104 9.66 2.56 24.09
C CYS A 104 10.82 3.46 23.63
N HIS A 105 11.28 4.35 24.49
CA HIS A 105 12.38 5.25 24.18
C HIS A 105 13.72 4.57 24.48
N VAL A 106 14.53 4.38 23.45
CA VAL A 106 15.80 3.63 23.50
C VAL A 106 17.03 4.49 23.22
N ALA A 107 16.87 5.80 23.04
CA ALA A 107 17.99 6.72 22.83
C ALA A 107 18.47 7.29 24.16
N ASP A 108 19.75 7.70 24.21
CA ASP A 108 20.33 8.30 25.42
C ASP A 108 19.77 9.71 25.69
N THR A 109 19.43 10.44 24.62
CA THR A 109 18.87 11.80 24.72
C THR A 109 17.40 11.75 25.11
N PRO A 110 17.00 12.30 26.28
CA PRO A 110 15.63 12.24 26.75
C PRO A 110 14.61 12.82 25.75
N LEU A 111 13.44 12.17 25.66
CA LEU A 111 12.32 12.69 24.88
C LEU A 111 11.61 13.82 25.65
N THR A 112 11.34 14.95 24.99
CA THR A 112 10.59 16.08 25.55
C THR A 112 9.38 16.40 24.68
N VAL A 113 8.38 17.06 25.26
CA VAL A 113 7.20 17.52 24.49
C VAL A 113 7.65 18.49 23.40
N GLY A 114 7.17 18.28 22.17
CA GLY A 114 7.54 19.08 21.01
C GLY A 114 8.80 18.61 20.27
N HIS A 115 9.47 17.55 20.73
CA HIS A 115 10.57 16.95 19.96
C HIS A 115 10.09 16.51 18.58
N ARG A 116 10.84 16.90 17.55
CA ARG A 116 10.60 16.45 16.17
C ARG A 116 11.29 15.12 15.96
N VAL A 117 10.52 14.15 15.48
CA VAL A 117 11.01 12.81 15.13
C VAL A 117 10.54 12.45 13.73
N LEU A 118 11.29 11.57 13.08
CA LEU A 118 10.81 10.92 11.86
C LEU A 118 10.01 9.69 12.27
N LEU A 119 8.70 9.71 11.99
CA LEU A 119 7.85 8.54 12.13
C LEU A 119 7.91 7.74 10.82
N LYS A 120 8.43 6.52 10.90
CA LYS A 120 8.36 5.54 9.82
C LYS A 120 7.31 4.49 10.17
N HIS A 121 6.33 4.32 9.29
CA HIS A 121 5.29 3.30 9.37
C HIS A 121 5.11 2.73 7.97
N THR A 122 4.98 1.40 7.89
CA THR A 122 5.05 0.56 6.67
C THR A 122 6.43 0.43 6.02
#